data_AF-A0A528TI15-F1
#
_entry.id   AF-A0A528TI15-F1
#
_cell.length_a   1.000
_cell.length_b   1.000
_cell.length_c   1.000
_cell.angle_alpha   90.00
_cell.angle_beta   90.00
_cell.angle_gamma   90.00
#
_symmetry.space_group_name_H-M   'P 1'
#
loop_
_entity.id
_entity.type
_entity.pdbx_description
1 polymer ?
#
loop_
_entity_poly.entity_id
_entity_poly.type
_entity_poly.pdbx_seq_one_letter_code
_entity_poly.pdbx_strand_id
1 'polypeptide(L)'
;MLSDQKDEAFGLLKLAVNSPRFDQAPIDRIRAQMLSGILANERDPNTIAQQRWLRAIYGKHPYARPDEGTKESLATITAADLKAFRKASFARAGLHVA
;
A
#
# COMPACT_ATOMS: atom_id res chain seq x y z
N MET A 1 -16.52 -12.45 -24.57
CA MET A 1 -15.16 -11.85 -24.62
C MET A 1 -14.97 -11.04 -23.34
N LEU A 2 -13.77 -10.97 -22.74
CA LEU A 2 -13.56 -10.16 -21.51
C LEU A 2 -13.90 -8.67 -21.71
N SER A 3 -13.88 -8.20 -22.97
CA SER A 3 -14.34 -6.88 -23.38
C SER A 3 -15.81 -6.59 -23.03
N ASP A 4 -16.63 -7.62 -22.91
CA ASP A 4 -18.08 -7.48 -22.72
C ASP A 4 -18.43 -7.25 -21.25
N GLN A 5 -17.46 -7.48 -20.34
CA GLN A 5 -17.59 -7.30 -18.89
C GLN A 5 -17.05 -5.94 -18.40
N LYS A 6 -16.69 -5.04 -19.32
CA LYS A 6 -16.06 -3.73 -18.99
C LYS A 6 -16.89 -2.93 -18.00
N ASP A 7 -18.20 -2.81 -18.22
CA ASP A 7 -19.07 -2.00 -17.37
C ASP A 7 -19.13 -2.54 -15.94
N GLU A 8 -19.19 -3.86 -15.78
CA GLU A 8 -19.16 -4.51 -14.47
C GLU A 8 -17.82 -4.30 -13.77
N ALA A 9 -16.71 -4.47 -14.51
CA ALA A 9 -15.36 -4.22 -13.99
C ALA A 9 -15.18 -2.78 -13.52
N PHE A 10 -15.64 -1.80 -14.30
CA PHE A 10 -15.62 -0.38 -13.90
C PHE A 10 -16.55 -0.10 -12.72
N GLY A 11 -17.68 -0.81 -12.61
CA GLY A 11 -18.56 -0.78 -11.44
C GLY A 11 -17.84 -1.21 -10.16
N LEU A 12 -17.10 -2.31 -10.21
CA LEU A 12 -16.29 -2.81 -9.08
C LEU A 12 -15.15 -1.85 -8.73
N LEU A 13 -14.45 -1.31 -9.73
CA LEU A 13 -13.39 -0.31 -9.52
C LEU A 13 -13.95 0.95 -8.84
N LYS A 14 -15.09 1.45 -9.32
CA LYS A 14 -15.78 2.60 -8.72
C LYS A 14 -16.11 2.34 -7.25
N LEU A 15 -16.63 1.15 -6.92
CA LEU A 15 -16.95 0.77 -5.56
C LEU A 15 -15.70 0.74 -4.67
N ALA A 16 -14.63 0.09 -5.13
CA ALA A 16 -13.39 -0.05 -4.37
C ALA A 16 -12.73 1.30 -4.05
N VAL A 17 -12.70 2.21 -5.03
CA VAL A 17 -12.07 3.53 -4.88
C VAL A 17 -12.93 4.50 -4.07
N ASN A 18 -14.26 4.45 -4.20
CA ASN A 18 -15.14 5.43 -3.57
C ASN A 18 -15.65 5.03 -2.20
N SER A 19 -15.90 3.75 -1.97
CA SER A 19 -16.53 3.24 -0.75
C SER A 19 -15.79 2.05 -0.13
N PRO A 20 -14.48 2.14 0.13
CA PRO A 20 -13.76 1.06 0.80
C PRO A 20 -14.24 0.91 2.25
N ARG A 21 -14.53 -0.34 2.64
CA ARG A 21 -15.08 -0.66 3.97
C ARG A 21 -14.03 -0.54 5.08
N PHE A 22 -12.80 -1.00 4.81
CA PHE A 22 -11.71 -1.09 5.78
C PHE A 22 -12.12 -1.80 7.07
N ASP A 23 -12.80 -2.94 6.93
CA ASP A 23 -13.16 -3.80 8.06
C ASP A 23 -11.89 -4.38 8.70
N GLN A 24 -11.94 -4.62 10.01
CA GLN A 24 -10.76 -5.03 10.78
C GLN A 24 -10.17 -6.36 10.30
N ALA A 25 -10.99 -7.37 10.03
CA ALA A 25 -10.50 -8.69 9.61
C ALA A 25 -9.71 -8.66 8.27
N PRO A 26 -10.17 -7.97 7.20
CA PRO A 26 -9.34 -7.70 6.03
C PRO A 26 -8.05 -6.94 6.33
N ILE A 27 -8.08 -5.92 7.19
CA ILE A 27 -6.88 -5.15 7.57
C ILE A 27 -5.85 -6.07 8.24
N ASP A 28 -6.28 -6.87 9.21
CA ASP A 28 -5.39 -7.75 9.96
C ASP A 28 -4.74 -8.81 9.06
N ARG A 29 -5.51 -9.35 8.13
CA ARG A 29 -5.01 -10.29 7.12
C ARG A 29 -3.94 -9.65 6.23
N ILE A 30 -4.19 -8.46 5.70
CA ILE A 30 -3.21 -7.76 4.86
C ILE A 30 -1.97 -7.36 5.67
N ARG A 31 -2.15 -6.92 6.93
CA ARG A 31 -1.04 -6.63 7.84
C ARG A 31 -0.16 -7.86 8.08
N ALA A 32 -0.76 -9.02 8.30
CA ALA A 32 -0.03 -10.27 8.47
C ALA A 32 0.75 -10.68 7.21
N GLN A 33 0.15 -10.50 6.03
CA GLN A 33 0.82 -10.75 4.75
C GLN A 33 2.03 -9.83 4.55
N MET A 34 1.86 -8.53 4.79
CA MET A 34 2.96 -7.55 4.70
C MET A 34 4.07 -7.85 5.71
N LEU A 35 3.72 -8.18 6.96
CA LEU A 35 4.69 -8.56 7.99
C LEU A 35 5.51 -9.79 7.56
N SER A 36 4.88 -10.76 6.91
CA SER A 36 5.58 -11.95 6.38
C SER A 36 6.57 -11.57 5.28
N GLY A 37 6.20 -10.65 4.38
CA GLY A 37 7.09 -10.09 3.35
C GLY A 37 8.30 -9.38 3.97
N ILE A 38 8.07 -8.50 4.95
CA ILE A 38 9.14 -7.79 5.66
C ILE A 38 10.12 -8.79 6.33
N LEU A 39 9.60 -9.83 6.98
CA LEU A 39 10.43 -10.86 7.62
C LEU A 39 11.27 -11.66 6.61
N ALA A 40 10.75 -11.90 5.40
CA ALA A 40 11.51 -12.52 4.33
C ALA A 40 12.60 -11.57 3.80
N ASN A 41 12.25 -10.29 3.60
CA ASN A 41 13.14 -9.23 3.12
C ASN A 41 14.32 -8.96 4.07
N GLU A 42 14.14 -9.15 5.38
CA GLU A 42 15.23 -9.08 6.37
C GLU A 42 16.32 -10.16 6.20
N ARG A 43 16.05 -11.19 5.40
CA ARG A 43 16.97 -12.30 5.12
C ARG A 43 17.44 -12.34 3.68
N ASP A 44 16.94 -11.43 2.84
CA ASP A 44 17.33 -11.32 1.44
C ASP A 44 18.50 -10.32 1.27
N PRO A 45 19.71 -10.78 0.87
CA PRO A 45 20.86 -9.91 0.70
C PRO A 45 20.64 -8.77 -0.30
N ASN A 46 19.86 -9.00 -1.35
CA ASN A 46 19.60 -7.97 -2.36
C ASN A 46 18.75 -6.83 -1.78
N THR A 47 17.69 -7.18 -1.04
CA THR A 47 16.86 -6.19 -0.34
C THR A 47 17.66 -5.42 0.70
N ILE A 48 18.50 -6.11 1.49
CA ILE A 48 19.38 -5.46 2.47
C ILE A 48 20.32 -4.47 1.78
N ALA A 49 20.97 -4.87 0.69
CA ALA A 49 21.88 -4.01 -0.07
C ALA A 49 21.15 -2.79 -0.63
N GLN A 50 19.98 -2.98 -1.23
CA GLN A 50 19.15 -1.89 -1.77
C GLN A 50 18.76 -0.88 -0.68
N GLN A 51 18.33 -1.35 0.50
CA GLN A 51 17.98 -0.46 1.61
C GLN A 51 19.17 0.31 2.18
N ARG A 52 20.37 -0.28 2.17
CA ARG A 52 21.61 0.42 2.56
C ARG A 52 21.99 1.46 1.52
N TRP A 53 21.89 1.12 0.24
CA TRP A 53 22.16 2.00 -0.89
C TRP A 53 21.26 3.23 -0.89
N LEU A 54 19.93 3.04 -0.76
CA LEU A 54 18.98 4.15 -0.67
C LEU A 54 19.26 5.08 0.50
N ARG A 55 19.61 4.52 1.67
CA ARG A 55 20.01 5.33 2.85
C ARG A 55 21.32 6.08 2.63
N ALA A 56 22.27 5.51 1.91
CA ALA A 56 23.54 6.17 1.59
C ALA A 56 23.33 7.36 0.65
N ILE A 57 22.45 7.23 -0.34
CA ILE A 57 22.15 8.30 -1.31
C ILE A 57 21.26 9.38 -0.70
N TYR A 58 20.16 8.98 -0.07
CA TYR A 58 19.08 9.89 0.30
C TYR A 58 19.10 10.28 1.78
N GLY A 59 19.93 9.64 2.61
CA GLY A 59 20.03 9.93 4.04
C GLY A 59 18.68 9.80 4.76
N LYS A 60 18.16 10.92 5.26
CA LYS A 60 16.87 11.00 5.96
C LYS A 60 15.68 11.40 5.06
N HIS A 61 15.91 11.60 3.77
CA HIS A 61 14.86 11.99 2.83
C HIS A 61 13.80 10.88 2.69
N PRO A 62 12.51 11.19 2.44
CA PRO A 62 11.46 10.18 2.29
C PRO A 62 11.75 9.05 1.28
N TYR A 63 12.57 9.31 0.27
CA TYR A 63 12.98 8.30 -0.72
C TYR A 63 13.93 7.23 -0.17
N ALA A 64 14.51 7.45 1.02
CA ALA A 64 15.28 6.42 1.72
C ALA A 64 14.41 5.40 2.46
N ARG A 65 13.09 5.65 2.57
CA ARG A 65 12.18 4.82 3.36
C ARG A 65 11.81 3.55 2.59
N PRO A 66 11.70 2.40 3.27
CA PRO A 66 11.07 1.22 2.68
C PRO A 66 9.63 1.53 2.27
N ASP A 67 9.24 1.08 1.10
CA ASP A 67 7.90 1.20 0.52
C ASP A 67 6.85 0.41 1.30
N GLU A 68 7.20 -0.78 1.79
CA GLU A 68 6.35 -1.61 2.66
C GLU A 68 6.26 -1.08 4.11
N GLY A 69 7.08 -0.08 4.47
CA GLY A 69 7.22 0.42 5.83
C GLY A 69 8.08 -0.49 6.72
N THR A 70 7.81 -0.45 8.03
CA THR A 70 8.49 -1.29 9.04
C THR A 70 7.46 -2.07 9.88
N LYS A 71 7.93 -3.07 10.62
CA LYS A 71 7.09 -3.83 11.56
C LYS A 71 6.37 -2.90 12.54
N GLU A 72 7.09 -1.90 13.03
CA GLU A 72 6.60 -0.90 13.97
C GLU A 72 5.55 -0.01 13.33
N SER A 73 5.80 0.52 12.13
CA SER A 73 4.83 1.38 11.45
C SER A 73 3.55 0.62 11.10
N LEU A 74 3.67 -0.62 10.61
CA LEU A 74 2.51 -1.45 10.26
C LEU A 74 1.61 -1.75 11.47
N ALA A 75 2.20 -1.94 12.64
CA ALA A 75 1.45 -2.19 13.88
C ALA A 75 0.59 -0.99 14.30
N THR A 76 0.97 0.24 13.91
CA THR A 76 0.24 1.46 14.28
C THR A 76 -0.89 1.84 13.34
N ILE A 77 -0.96 1.27 12.13
CA ILE A 77 -1.95 1.67 11.11
C ILE A 77 -3.35 1.20 11.52
N THR A 78 -4.29 2.14 11.61
CA THR A 78 -5.70 1.91 11.94
C THR A 78 -6.62 2.05 10.71
N ALA A 79 -7.86 1.57 10.83
CA ALA A 79 -8.89 1.81 9.81
C ALA A 79 -9.18 3.31 9.58
N ALA A 80 -9.02 4.15 10.62
CA ALA A 80 -9.20 5.58 10.50
C ALA A 80 -8.10 6.23 9.65
N ASP A 81 -6.85 5.77 9.81
CA ASP A 81 -5.72 6.24 9.00
C ASP A 81 -5.92 5.88 7.53
N LEU A 82 -6.39 4.67 7.23
CA LEU A 82 -6.70 4.25 5.86
C LEU A 82 -7.81 5.10 5.22
N LYS A 83 -8.85 5.43 5.98
CA LYS A 83 -9.93 6.34 5.53
C LYS A 83 -9.40 7.75 5.27
N ALA A 84 -8.57 8.26 6.17
CA ALA A 84 -7.95 9.58 6.03
C ALA A 84 -7.02 9.64 4.82
N PHE A 85 -6.16 8.63 4.64
CA PHE A 85 -5.28 8.49 3.50
C PHE A 85 -6.07 8.40 2.19
N ARG A 86 -7.12 7.56 2.12
CA ARG A 86 -7.98 7.48 0.93
C ARG A 86 -8.57 8.84 0.56
N LYS A 87 -9.04 9.61 1.56
CA LYS A 87 -9.61 10.96 1.34
C LYS A 87 -8.56 11.94 0.81
N ALA A 88 -7.32 11.85 1.27
CA ALA A 88 -6.23 12.73 0.85
C ALA A 88 -5.65 12.35 -0.52
N SER A 89 -5.55 11.05 -0.83
CA SER A 89 -4.87 10.55 -2.03
C SER A 89 -5.78 10.37 -3.24
N PHE A 90 -7.02 9.90 -3.06
CA PHE A 90 -7.97 9.71 -4.17
C PHE A 90 -8.82 10.97 -4.38
N ALA A 91 -8.16 12.04 -4.83
CA ALA A 91 -8.81 13.27 -5.27
C ALA A 91 -9.17 13.21 -6.76
N ARG A 92 -10.16 13.99 -7.20
CA ARG A 92 -10.49 14.10 -8.64
C ARG A 92 -9.33 14.69 -9.44
N ALA A 93 -8.59 15.62 -8.83
CA ALA A 93 -7.37 16.17 -9.41
C ALA A 93 -6.24 15.13 -9.31
N GLY A 94 -5.66 14.72 -10.44
CA GLY A 94 -4.57 13.75 -10.51
C GLY A 94 -5.00 12.29 -10.69
N LEU A 95 -6.30 11.98 -10.75
CA LEU A 95 -6.78 10.64 -11.07
C LEU A 95 -6.89 10.46 -12.59
N HIS A 96 -6.15 9.49 -13.13
CA HIS A 96 -6.18 9.10 -14.53
C HIS A 96 -6.78 7.69 -14.65
N VAL A 97 -7.78 7.52 -15.52
CA VAL A 97 -8.37 6.22 -15.88
C VAL A 97 -8.14 6.04 -17.37
N ALA A 98 -7.39 5.00 -17.75
CA ALA A 98 -7.00 4.70 -19.12
C ALA A 98 -7.29 3.23 -19.44
#